data_AF-X6LIQ4-F1
#
_entry.id   AF-X6LIQ4-F1
#
_cell.length_a   1.000
_cell.length_b   1.000
_cell.length_c   1.000
_cell.angle_alpha   90.00
_cell.angle_beta   90.00
_cell.angle_gamma   90.00
#
_symmetry.space_group_name_H-M   'P 1'
#
loop_
_entity.id
_entity.type
_entity.pdbx_description
1 polymer ?
#
loop_
_entity_poly.entity_id
_entity_poly.type
_entity_poly.pdbx_seq_one_letter_code
_entity_poly.pdbx_strand_id
1 'polypeptide(L)'
;MKLKNYHFIINNFWILLKMNINNLIEVYVLLNKKSWMKSVKDVETILFQKSNHIHSLSYCHQDILNKKQTLLNFNYFSTTTTCFMLRYLMTFQRQELKRMFKNGPIKILRVLKMN
;
A
#
# COMPACT_ATOMS: atom_id res chain seq x y z
N MET A 1 0.16 -33.48 3.36
CA MET A 1 1.37 -32.73 3.77
C MET A 1 1.91 -31.76 2.69
N LYS A 2 1.70 -32.00 1.38
CA LYS A 2 2.22 -31.12 0.30
C LYS A 2 1.54 -29.74 0.16
N LEU A 3 0.22 -29.63 0.36
CA LEU A 3 -0.54 -28.38 0.13
C LEU A 3 -0.16 -27.21 1.07
N LYS A 4 0.23 -27.50 2.33
CA LYS A 4 0.63 -26.46 3.29
C LYS A 4 1.94 -25.76 2.89
N ASN A 5 2.87 -26.48 2.25
CA ASN A 5 4.15 -25.93 1.80
C ASN A 5 3.97 -24.96 0.61
N TYR A 6 3.10 -25.26 -0.34
CA TYR A 6 2.83 -24.34 -1.45
C TYR A 6 2.20 -23.04 -0.98
N HIS A 7 1.22 -23.10 -0.06
CA HIS A 7 0.60 -21.90 0.50
C HIS A 7 1.61 -21.04 1.28
N PHE A 8 2.53 -21.69 2.01
CA PHE A 8 3.61 -21.01 2.73
C PHE A 8 4.61 -20.32 1.78
N ILE A 9 5.05 -21.00 0.72
CA ILE A 9 5.98 -20.43 -0.27
C ILE A 9 5.35 -19.24 -1.00
N ILE A 10 4.10 -19.40 -1.44
CA ILE A 10 3.35 -18.34 -2.11
C ILE A 10 3.23 -17.11 -1.19
N ASN A 11 2.78 -17.29 0.06
CA ASN A 11 2.65 -16.17 1.01
C ASN A 11 3.98 -15.45 1.28
N ASN A 12 5.10 -16.17 1.43
CA ASN A 12 6.41 -15.55 1.62
C ASN A 12 6.87 -14.76 0.39
N PHE A 13 6.61 -15.29 -0.82
CA PHE A 13 6.91 -14.59 -2.07
C PHE A 13 6.15 -13.25 -2.17
N TRP A 14 4.87 -13.23 -1.79
CA TRP A 14 4.06 -12.01 -1.76
C TRP A 14 4.57 -10.97 -0.76
N ILE A 15 5.03 -11.41 0.42
CA ILE A 15 5.58 -10.53 1.44
C ILE A 15 6.86 -9.86 0.91
N LEU A 16 7.76 -10.64 0.31
CA LEU A 16 9.01 -10.13 -0.27
C LEU A 16 8.75 -9.12 -1.39
N LEU A 17 7.78 -9.39 -2.27
CA LEU A 17 7.42 -8.48 -3.34
C LEU A 17 6.88 -7.14 -2.80
N LYS A 18 6.01 -7.18 -1.78
CA LYS A 18 5.48 -5.96 -1.13
C LYS A 18 6.59 -5.16 -0.44
N MET A 19 7.55 -5.82 0.19
CA MET A 19 8.71 -5.16 0.80
C MET A 19 9.58 -4.47 -0.25
N ASN A 20 9.81 -5.09 -1.41
CA ASN A 20 10.57 -4.47 -2.50
C ASN A 20 9.88 -3.21 -3.04
N ILE A 21 8.55 -3.25 -3.22
CA ILE A 21 7.78 -2.07 -3.66
C ILE A 21 7.82 -0.96 -2.59
N ASN A 22 7.68 -1.30 -1.30
CA ASN A 22 7.83 -0.32 -0.23
C ASN A 22 9.19 0.39 -0.29
N ASN A 23 10.27 -0.38 -0.42
CA ASN A 23 11.62 0.17 -0.44
C ASN A 23 11.83 1.09 -1.65
N LEU A 24 11.29 0.69 -2.80
CA LEU A 24 11.37 1.51 -4.01
C LEU A 24 10.64 2.84 -3.83
N ILE A 25 9.39 2.81 -3.36
CA ILE A 25 8.62 4.03 -3.05
C ILE A 25 9.36 4.91 -2.04
N GLU A 26 9.87 4.30 -0.97
CA GLU A 26 10.59 5.01 0.09
C GLU A 26 11.82 5.75 -0.45
N VAL A 27 12.61 5.12 -1.32
CA VAL A 27 13.77 5.76 -1.96
C VAL A 27 13.34 7.02 -2.75
N TYR A 28 12.31 6.92 -3.58
CA TYR A 28 11.83 8.09 -4.36
C TYR A 28 11.27 9.21 -3.48
N VAL A 29 10.65 8.85 -2.35
CA VAL A 29 10.16 9.83 -1.36
C VAL A 29 11.34 10.51 -0.66
N LEU A 30 12.33 9.75 -0.19
CA LEU A 30 13.49 10.27 0.54
C LEU A 30 14.39 11.15 -0.34
N LEU A 31 14.63 10.76 -1.59
CA LEU A 31 15.41 11.55 -2.56
C LEU A 31 14.77 12.93 -2.82
N ASN A 32 13.45 13.01 -2.72
CA ASN A 32 12.69 14.23 -2.98
C ASN A 32 12.09 14.84 -1.70
N LYS A 33 12.68 14.58 -0.51
CA LYS A 33 12.12 15.02 0.79
C LYS A 33 11.82 16.53 0.89
N LYS A 34 12.56 17.37 0.14
CA LYS A 34 12.35 18.83 0.09
C LYS A 34 11.09 19.22 -0.70
N SER A 35 10.62 18.37 -1.61
CA SER A 35 9.41 18.59 -2.40
C SER A 35 8.79 17.25 -2.76
N TRP A 36 7.93 16.75 -1.86
CA TRP A 36 7.22 15.47 -2.03
C TRP A 36 6.46 15.36 -3.36
N MET A 37 6.01 16.49 -3.92
CA MET A 37 5.30 16.56 -5.19
C MET A 37 6.13 15.99 -6.34
N LYS A 38 7.47 16.12 -6.28
CA LYS A 38 8.38 15.57 -7.29
C LYS A 38 8.36 14.03 -7.31
N SER A 39 8.12 13.39 -6.17
CA SER A 39 7.99 11.93 -6.08
C SER A 39 6.69 11.40 -6.66
N VAL A 40 5.67 12.25 -6.85
CA VAL A 40 4.31 11.78 -7.21
C VAL A 40 4.35 11.00 -8.51
N LYS A 41 4.98 11.53 -9.56
CA LYS A 41 5.04 10.86 -10.87
C LYS A 41 5.77 9.52 -10.82
N ASP A 42 6.88 9.45 -10.07
CA ASP A 42 7.64 8.20 -9.91
C ASP A 42 6.83 7.17 -9.13
N VAL A 43 6.16 7.59 -8.05
CA VAL A 43 5.29 6.70 -7.26
C VAL A 43 4.08 6.25 -8.05
N GLU A 44 3.43 7.13 -8.81
CA GLU A 44 2.32 6.75 -9.70
C GLU A 44 2.78 5.76 -10.76
N THR A 45 3.99 5.92 -11.29
CA THR A 45 4.58 4.93 -12.19
C THR A 45 4.69 3.60 -11.46
N ILE A 46 5.23 3.53 -10.25
CA ILE A 46 5.30 2.27 -9.49
C ILE A 46 3.91 1.66 -9.21
N LEU A 47 2.92 2.49 -8.87
CA LEU A 47 1.56 2.05 -8.52
C LEU A 47 0.74 1.56 -9.72
N PHE A 48 0.89 2.22 -10.87
CA PHE A 48 0.02 2.05 -12.04
C PHE A 48 0.74 1.54 -13.28
N GLN A 49 2.06 1.35 -13.23
CA GLN A 49 2.79 0.68 -14.30
C GLN A 49 2.16 -0.70 -14.49
N LYS A 50 1.65 -0.91 -15.70
CA LYS A 50 1.08 -2.15 -16.18
C LYS A 50 2.21 -3.17 -16.32
N SER A 51 2.68 -3.70 -15.19
CA SER A 51 3.66 -4.76 -15.20
C SER A 51 3.00 -6.01 -15.78
N ASN A 52 3.75 -6.83 -16.49
CA ASN A 52 3.35 -8.20 -16.83
C ASN A 52 3.18 -9.07 -15.56
N HIS A 53 3.36 -8.51 -14.36
CA HIS A 53 3.01 -9.16 -13.11
C HIS A 53 1.55 -8.91 -12.78
N ILE A 54 0.85 -10.00 -12.44
CA ILE A 54 -0.59 -10.15 -12.23
C ILE A 54 -1.13 -9.32 -11.04
N HIS A 55 -0.36 -8.39 -10.47
CA HIS A 55 -0.52 -7.97 -9.09
C HIS A 55 -0.57 -6.45 -8.97
N SER A 56 -1.80 -5.92 -8.84
CA SER A 56 -2.01 -4.55 -8.38
C SER A 56 -1.56 -4.42 -6.92
N LEU A 57 -0.86 -3.33 -6.59
CA LEU A 57 -0.56 -2.99 -5.20
C LEU A 57 -1.86 -2.60 -4.49
N SER A 58 -2.61 -3.58 -4.02
CA SER A 58 -3.87 -3.34 -3.30
C SER A 58 -3.54 -2.93 -1.87
N TYR A 59 -3.58 -1.62 -1.61
CA TYR A 59 -3.55 -1.05 -0.25
C TYR A 59 -4.96 -0.95 0.36
N CYS A 60 -5.99 -1.21 -0.43
CA CYS A 60 -7.38 -1.36 -0.01
C CYS A 60 -7.68 -2.83 0.26
N HIS A 61 -8.29 -3.15 1.40
CA HIS A 61 -8.84 -4.47 1.67
C HIS A 61 -10.20 -4.39 2.37
N GLN A 62 -11.00 -5.45 2.22
CA GLN A 62 -12.09 -5.72 3.14
C GLN A 62 -11.53 -6.30 4.44
N ASP A 63 -12.06 -5.88 5.57
CA ASP A 63 -11.73 -6.46 6.87
C ASP A 63 -12.06 -7.96 6.87
N ILE A 64 -11.13 -8.79 7.34
CA ILE A 64 -11.27 -10.24 7.39
C ILE A 64 -12.41 -10.64 8.34
N LEU A 65 -12.58 -9.90 9.44
CA LEU A 65 -13.60 -10.13 10.45
C LEU A 65 -14.94 -9.48 10.05
N ASN A 66 -14.90 -8.39 9.30
CA ASN A 66 -16.08 -7.69 8.81
C ASN A 66 -15.97 -7.38 7.31
N LYS A 67 -16.40 -8.31 6.45
CA LYS A 67 -16.30 -8.15 4.99
C LYS A 67 -17.02 -6.92 4.42
N LYS A 68 -17.94 -6.30 5.19
CA LYS A 68 -18.62 -5.04 4.81
C LYS A 68 -17.77 -3.80 5.08
N GLN A 69 -16.69 -3.93 5.84
CA GLN A 69 -15.82 -2.85 6.24
C GLN A 69 -14.59 -2.78 5.33
N THR A 70 -14.43 -1.62 4.71
CA THR A 70 -13.23 -1.29 3.95
C THR A 70 -12.16 -0.71 4.86
N LEU A 71 -10.90 -1.09 4.66
CA LEU A 71 -9.74 -0.52 5.36
C LEU A 71 -8.58 -0.25 4.40
N LEU A 72 -7.75 0.74 4.76
CA LEU A 72 -6.43 0.95 4.17
C LEU A 72 -5.40 0.14 4.97
N ASN A 73 -4.72 -0.82 4.33
CA ASN A 73 -3.71 -1.65 4.97
C ASN A 73 -2.30 -1.19 4.59
N PHE A 74 -1.57 -0.72 5.59
CA PHE A 74 -0.19 -0.25 5.44
C PHE A 74 0.81 -1.07 6.26
N ASN A 75 0.48 -2.30 6.64
CA ASN A 75 1.36 -3.18 7.44
C ASN A 75 2.71 -3.48 6.78
N TYR A 76 2.78 -3.40 5.46
CA TYR A 76 3.99 -3.66 4.68
C TYR A 76 4.73 -2.39 4.28
N PHE A 77 4.22 -1.20 4.65
CA PHE A 77 4.87 0.06 4.36
C PHE A 77 5.63 0.61 5.57
N SER A 78 6.76 1.25 5.29
CA SER A 78 7.48 2.04 6.29
C SER A 78 6.68 3.28 6.69
N THR A 79 7.14 3.97 7.74
CA THR A 79 6.50 5.23 8.18
C THR A 79 6.56 6.28 7.08
N THR A 80 7.72 6.42 6.42
CA THR A 80 7.92 7.34 5.32
C THR A 80 6.91 7.11 4.20
N THR A 81 6.81 5.87 3.74
CA THR A 81 5.89 5.48 2.66
C THR A 81 4.43 5.65 3.08
N THR A 82 4.08 5.27 4.31
CA THR A 82 2.71 5.43 4.83
C THR A 82 2.28 6.90 4.84
N CYS A 83 3.12 7.79 5.38
CA CYS A 83 2.83 9.22 5.42
C CYS A 83 2.69 9.80 4.01
N PHE A 84 3.57 9.40 3.09
CA PHE A 84 3.49 9.81 1.69
C PHE A 84 2.18 9.33 1.04
N MET A 85 1.84 8.05 1.17
CA MET A 85 0.64 7.46 0.60
C MET A 85 -0.63 8.12 1.13
N LEU A 86 -0.72 8.38 2.44
CA LEU A 86 -1.85 9.10 3.02
C LEU A 86 -2.00 10.50 2.42
N ARG A 87 -0.89 11.23 2.30
CA ARG A 87 -0.89 12.57 1.70
C ARG A 87 -1.29 12.52 0.22
N TYR A 88 -0.75 11.58 -0.53
CA TYR A 88 -1.08 11.33 -1.94
C TYR A 88 -2.57 11.03 -2.10
N LEU A 89 -3.11 10.07 -1.35
CA LEU A 89 -4.50 9.64 -1.47
C LEU A 89 -5.47 10.77 -1.11
N MET A 90 -5.20 11.52 -0.04
CA MET A 90 -6.05 12.64 0.38
C MET A 90 -6.00 13.82 -0.59
N THR A 91 -4.95 13.93 -1.41
CA THR A 91 -4.76 15.02 -2.37
C THR A 91 -5.32 14.64 -3.74
N PHE A 92 -4.85 13.54 -4.32
CA PHE A 92 -5.13 13.14 -5.70
C PHE A 92 -6.30 12.15 -5.81
N GLN A 93 -6.51 11.31 -4.80
CA GLN A 93 -7.53 10.25 -4.80
C GLN A 93 -8.69 10.56 -3.85
N ARG A 94 -8.92 11.84 -3.50
CA ARG A 94 -9.92 12.24 -2.50
C ARG A 94 -11.33 11.77 -2.84
N GLN A 95 -11.73 11.87 -4.11
CA GLN A 95 -13.07 11.46 -4.54
C GLN A 95 -13.23 9.94 -4.53
N GLU A 96 -12.18 9.22 -4.94
CA GLU A 96 -12.15 7.75 -4.84
C GLU A 96 -12.23 7.29 -3.37
N LEU A 97 -11.49 7.93 -2.46
CA LEU A 97 -11.62 7.69 -1.02
C LEU A 97 -13.05 7.95 -0.51
N LYS A 98 -13.68 9.05 -0.93
CA LYS A 98 -15.07 9.34 -0.55
C LYS A 98 -16.04 8.26 -1.03
N ARG A 99 -15.88 7.76 -2.26
CA ARG A 99 -16.69 6.67 -2.80
C ARG A 99 -16.46 5.38 -2.03
N MET A 100 -15.19 5.02 -1.85
CA MET A 100 -14.73 3.80 -1.18
C MET A 100 -15.20 3.68 0.27
N PHE A 101 -15.19 4.80 1.02
CA PHE A 101 -15.62 4.86 2.41
C PHE A 101 -17.04 5.40 2.60
N LYS A 102 -17.79 5.65 1.52
CA LYS A 102 -19.14 6.24 1.55
C LYS A 102 -19.20 7.52 2.39
N ASN A 103 -18.16 8.35 2.26
CA ASN A 103 -17.96 9.58 3.04
C ASN A 103 -17.91 9.37 4.58
N GLY A 104 -17.74 8.13 5.03
CA GLY A 104 -17.57 7.77 6.44
C GLY A 104 -16.11 7.79 6.89
N PRO A 105 -15.85 7.38 8.15
CA PRO A 105 -14.50 7.33 8.71
C PRO A 105 -13.58 6.40 7.92
N ILE A 106 -12.38 6.89 7.60
CA ILE A 106 -11.33 6.09 6.98
C ILE A 106 -10.62 5.28 8.07
N LYS A 107 -10.73 3.96 8.00
CA LYS A 107 -9.98 3.05 8.88
C LYS A 107 -8.64 2.69 8.27
N ILE A 108 -7.59 2.79 9.08
CA ILE A 108 -6.21 2.47 8.70
C ILE A 108 -5.74 1.32 9.58
N LEU A 109 -5.26 0.25 8.96
CA LEU A 109 -4.56 -0.84 9.62
C LEU A 109 -3.06 -0.66 9.43
N ARG A 110 -2.35 -0.54 10.55
CA ARG A 110 -0.90 -0.47 10.59
C ARG A 110 -0.37 -1.12 11.86
N VAL A 111 0.41 -2.17 11.71
CA VAL A 111 1.20 -2.72 12.81
C VAL A 111 2.42 -1.83 12.99
N LEU A 112 2.47 -1.11 14.11
CA LEU A 112 3.68 -0.41 14.52
C LEU A 112 4.72 -1.47 14.90
N LYS A 113 5.76 -1.63 14.07
CA LYS A 113 6.97 -2.31 14.54
C LYS A 113 7.65 -1.35 15.51
N MET A 114 7.53 -1.62 16.80
CA MET A 114 8.39 -1.00 17.80
C MET A 114 9.79 -1.53 17.56
N ASN A 115 10.72 -0.64 17.26
CA ASN A 115 12.15 -0.93 17.21
C ASN A 115 12.68 -1.18 18.63
#